data_AF-A0A520G219-F1
#
_entry.id   AF-A0A520G219-F1
#
_cell.length_a   1.000
_cell.length_b   1.000
_cell.length_c   1.000
_cell.angle_alpha   90.00
_cell.angle_beta   90.00
_cell.angle_gamma   90.00
#
_symmetry.space_group_name_H-M   'P 1'
#
loop_
_entity.id
_entity.type
_entity.pdbx_description
1 polymer ?
#
loop_
_entity_poly.entity_id
_entity_poly.type
_entity_poly.pdbx_seq_one_letter_code
_entity_poly.pdbx_strand_id
1 'polypeptide(L)'
;MPNGSPEARWPPCVAALAALALAGCAITTPSARPASAPPRDCTAFVGADRNAELLGYFVQEAGGTVCVPLLVTARRPPNGYVGRAFYIDEFTDAKLDARWRACKADTACFKRIDAQMQRWLAPAGTRPNSEGQADLRRIRRPSFFREAIAESEARTWTVEFTVPRDSFERETLNLHDAVKLRGWYFEGVGVDDGRGGKLRALVIMASGGGGQLTADDPPMRWWRENLQALNQAGFDVLSYDRRGEGLSGGASALHTREQGEDVFRVLEQLESGRGLRMLTPSGELLEGSAAGGRLLAGMTANRLPIVLGGYSRGSMSTAWAMTRNFVDAPQALANIKGAILLSSFASGAGYLPDAPDLADRNLLAGGMAAEHRIVFYPSSATLAGMDRWPAAFFGKGLWDRAESLEGTIAAYDRIPGAKEIVVARGAHSIETWAAADQRRLSERMVAFAKVAVTGGTRVPGARPWSDLRELAATATSP
;
A
#
# COMPACT_ATOMS: atom_id res chain seq x y z
N MET A 1 -62.66 -1.24 -11.35
CA MET A 1 -63.71 -0.48 -10.66
C MET A 1 -64.89 -1.41 -10.48
N PRO A 2 -65.51 -1.53 -9.28
CA PRO A 2 -65.68 -0.49 -8.28
C PRO A 2 -64.88 -0.69 -6.99
N ASN A 3 -64.86 0.40 -6.22
CA ASN A 3 -64.10 0.71 -5.00
C ASN A 3 -64.68 0.07 -3.74
N GLY A 4 -63.86 -0.03 -2.69
CA GLY A 4 -64.35 -0.13 -1.31
C GLY A 4 -63.36 -0.69 -0.31
N SER A 5 -62.42 0.14 0.15
CA SER A 5 -61.65 -0.06 1.39
C SER A 5 -62.56 -0.15 2.63
N PRO A 6 -62.10 -0.82 3.71
CA PRO A 6 -62.45 -0.34 5.04
C PRO A 6 -61.25 -0.14 5.97
N GLU A 7 -61.48 0.85 6.83
CA GLU A 7 -60.64 1.51 7.80
C GLU A 7 -60.16 0.63 8.96
N ALA A 8 -59.05 1.07 9.54
CA ALA A 8 -58.53 0.63 10.82
C ALA A 8 -59.42 1.07 12.00
N ARG A 9 -59.54 0.22 13.02
CA ARG A 9 -59.92 0.60 14.38
C ARG A 9 -59.09 -0.17 15.40
N TRP A 10 -58.34 0.57 16.22
CA TRP A 10 -57.74 0.11 17.47
C TRP A 10 -58.76 0.26 18.60
N PRO A 11 -58.73 -0.61 19.62
CA PRO A 11 -58.50 -0.12 21.00
C PRO A 11 -57.81 -1.19 21.91
N PRO A 12 -57.65 -0.96 23.23
CA PRO A 12 -56.91 0.12 23.88
C PRO A 12 -55.78 -0.44 24.79
N CYS A 13 -54.95 0.47 25.28
CA CYS A 13 -53.92 0.26 26.28
C CYS A 13 -54.40 -0.51 27.52
N VAL A 14 -53.60 -1.48 27.97
CA VAL A 14 -53.46 -1.84 29.39
C VAL A 14 -51.98 -1.74 29.75
N ALA A 15 -51.74 -1.04 30.86
CA ALA A 15 -50.46 -0.60 31.36
C ALA A 15 -49.72 -1.67 32.19
N ALA A 16 -48.43 -1.39 32.39
CA ALA A 16 -47.57 -1.78 33.50
C ALA A 16 -46.87 -3.15 33.43
N LEU A 17 -45.54 -3.14 33.24
CA LEU A 17 -44.59 -3.09 34.37
C LEU A 17 -43.15 -2.92 33.86
N ALA A 18 -42.49 -1.90 34.41
CA ALA A 18 -41.11 -1.56 34.14
C ALA A 18 -40.15 -2.53 34.83
N ALA A 19 -39.18 -3.06 34.07
CA ALA A 19 -37.94 -3.61 34.62
C ALA A 19 -36.78 -2.86 33.95
N LEU A 20 -36.17 -1.96 34.72
CA LEU A 20 -34.95 -1.23 34.39
C LEU A 20 -33.77 -2.22 34.27
N ALA A 21 -33.42 -2.58 33.05
CA ALA A 21 -32.09 -3.11 32.74
C ALA A 21 -31.19 -1.93 32.37
N LEU A 22 -30.35 -1.51 33.33
CA LEU A 22 -29.24 -0.58 33.10
C LEU A 22 -28.21 -1.26 32.18
N ALA A 23 -28.46 -1.23 30.87
CA ALA A 23 -27.44 -1.49 29.88
C ALA A 23 -26.52 -0.25 29.87
N GLY A 24 -25.40 -0.35 30.59
CA GLY A 24 -24.34 0.63 30.50
C GLY A 24 -23.80 0.66 29.08
N CYS A 25 -24.27 1.62 28.29
CA CYS A 25 -23.57 2.06 27.08
C CYS A 25 -22.22 2.63 27.51
N ALA A 26 -21.22 1.77 27.62
CA ALA A 26 -19.83 2.19 27.62
C ALA A 26 -19.53 2.73 26.21
N ILE A 27 -19.86 4.00 25.99
CA ILE A 27 -19.29 4.78 24.91
C ILE A 27 -17.81 4.89 25.27
N THR A 28 -17.00 3.95 24.77
CA THR A 28 -15.55 4.14 24.72
C THR A 28 -15.32 5.32 23.79
N THR A 29 -15.21 6.52 24.37
CA THR A 29 -14.60 7.66 23.71
C THR A 29 -13.26 7.19 23.15
N PRO A 30 -12.97 7.37 21.86
CA PRO A 30 -11.62 7.15 21.35
C PRO A 30 -10.69 7.97 22.23
N SER A 31 -9.71 7.32 22.86
CA SER A 31 -8.66 8.01 23.59
C SER A 31 -7.98 8.95 22.60
N ALA A 32 -8.32 10.23 22.65
CA ALA A 32 -7.68 11.24 21.84
C ALA A 32 -6.20 11.24 22.22
N ARG A 33 -5.33 10.85 21.29
CA ARG A 33 -3.89 10.95 21.53
C ARG A 33 -3.53 12.40 21.82
N PRO A 34 -2.59 12.66 22.73
CA PRO A 34 -2.13 14.01 23.00
C PRO A 34 -1.70 14.69 21.68
N ALA A 35 -2.14 15.93 21.49
CA ALA A 35 -1.98 16.68 20.24
C ALA A 35 -0.51 17.00 19.90
N SER A 36 0.41 16.90 20.86
CA SER A 36 1.83 17.14 20.66
C SER A 36 2.66 15.89 20.97
N ALA A 37 3.52 15.51 20.02
CA ALA A 37 4.52 14.48 20.25
C ALA A 37 5.42 14.88 21.43
N PRO A 38 5.80 13.93 22.31
CA PRO A 38 6.68 14.23 23.43
C PRO A 38 8.02 14.78 22.92
N PRO A 39 8.69 15.67 23.69
CA PRO A 39 10.03 16.12 23.35
C PRO A 39 10.99 14.94 23.20
N ARG A 40 11.76 14.95 22.12
CA ARG A 40 12.88 14.02 21.88
C ARG A 40 14.02 14.39 22.82
N ASP A 41 14.60 13.41 23.49
CA ASP A 41 15.48 13.60 24.66
C ASP A 41 16.85 12.95 24.51
N CYS A 42 17.17 12.41 23.33
CA CYS A 42 18.48 11.85 23.02
C CYS A 42 18.87 12.08 21.55
N THR A 43 20.14 11.84 21.23
CA THR A 43 20.66 11.76 19.85
C THR A 43 21.41 10.46 19.66
N ALA A 44 21.34 9.88 18.46
CA ALA A 44 22.15 8.74 18.07
C ALA A 44 22.54 8.84 16.60
N PHE A 45 23.73 8.34 16.27
CA PHE A 45 24.16 8.22 14.88
C PHE A 45 23.46 7.03 14.20
N VAL A 46 22.92 7.27 13.00
CA VAL A 46 22.38 6.22 12.13
C VAL A 46 23.18 6.13 10.83
N GLY A 47 23.73 4.96 10.54
CA GLY A 47 24.53 4.73 9.33
C GLY A 47 23.66 4.53 8.08
N ALA A 48 22.84 3.48 8.06
CA ALA A 48 22.05 3.09 6.89
C ALA A 48 21.05 4.19 6.46
N ASP A 49 20.97 4.45 5.15
CA ASP A 49 20.17 5.48 4.44
C ASP A 49 20.39 6.95 4.80
N ARG A 50 20.86 7.26 6.01
CA ARG A 50 20.94 8.64 6.54
C ARG A 50 22.37 9.10 6.79
N ASN A 51 23.23 8.24 7.32
CA ASN A 51 24.62 8.55 7.69
C ASN A 51 24.74 9.88 8.47
N ALA A 52 23.93 10.03 9.51
CA ALA A 52 23.75 11.28 10.24
C ALA A 52 23.36 11.05 11.71
N GLU A 53 23.57 12.06 12.57
CA GLU A 53 22.97 12.09 13.90
C GLU A 53 21.49 12.46 13.82
N LEU A 54 20.64 11.66 14.47
CA LEU A 54 19.21 11.92 14.56
C LEU A 54 18.77 12.06 16.02
N LEU A 55 17.78 12.93 16.23
CA LEU A 55 17.06 13.02 17.49
C LEU A 55 16.22 11.76 17.71
N GLY A 56 16.09 11.37 18.97
CA GLY A 56 15.41 10.14 19.36
C GLY A 56 14.72 10.22 20.71
N TYR A 57 14.25 9.07 21.15
CA TYR A 57 13.72 8.88 22.49
C TYR A 57 14.57 7.89 23.28
N PHE A 58 14.84 8.20 24.55
CA PHE A 58 15.26 7.19 25.50
C PHE A 58 14.12 6.19 25.74
N VAL A 59 14.45 4.90 25.56
CA VAL A 59 13.55 3.76 25.77
C VAL A 59 14.21 2.81 26.78
N GLN A 60 13.40 2.28 27.71
CA GLN A 60 13.86 1.26 28.66
C GLN A 60 13.84 -0.11 28.00
N GLU A 61 14.96 -0.83 28.07
CA GLU A 61 15.12 -2.19 27.57
C GLU A 61 15.73 -3.09 28.66
N ALA A 62 15.72 -4.41 28.44
CA ALA A 62 16.28 -5.37 29.39
C ALA A 62 17.78 -5.13 29.70
N GLY A 63 18.52 -4.51 28.76
CA GLY A 63 19.93 -4.14 28.91
C GLY A 63 20.19 -2.71 29.41
N GLY A 64 19.14 -1.95 29.73
CA GLY A 64 19.23 -0.56 30.19
C GLY A 64 18.51 0.42 29.27
N THR A 65 18.79 1.71 29.47
CA THR A 65 18.20 2.79 28.69
C THR A 65 18.97 2.98 27.37
N VAL A 66 18.25 2.92 26.24
CA VAL A 66 18.84 3.07 24.90
C VAL A 66 18.21 4.25 24.17
N CYS A 67 19.02 5.00 23.42
CA CYS A 67 18.51 6.04 22.52
C CYS A 67 17.99 5.42 21.23
N VAL A 68 16.72 5.67 20.91
CA VAL A 68 16.06 5.19 19.70
C VAL A 68 15.84 6.36 18.74
N PRO A 69 16.68 6.52 17.69
CA PRO A 69 16.57 7.62 16.74
C PRO A 69 15.38 7.46 15.79
N LEU A 70 14.81 8.58 15.36
CA LEU A 70 13.76 8.62 14.34
C LEU A 70 13.86 9.85 13.43
N LEU A 71 13.35 9.72 12.21
CA LEU A 71 13.15 10.87 11.32
C LEU A 71 11.77 11.48 11.54
N VAL A 72 11.75 12.80 11.66
CA VAL A 72 10.53 13.57 11.85
C VAL A 72 10.10 14.28 10.57
N THR A 73 8.83 14.69 10.51
CA THR A 73 8.32 15.51 9.41
C THR A 73 9.02 16.88 9.34
N ALA A 74 9.48 17.25 8.14
CA ALA A 74 10.11 18.55 7.86
C ALA A 74 9.14 19.72 7.96
N ARG A 75 7.92 19.51 7.47
CA ARG A 75 6.90 20.56 7.36
C ARG A 75 6.08 20.59 8.65
N ARG A 76 6.00 21.76 9.27
CA ARG A 76 5.11 22.04 10.41
C ARG A 76 4.05 23.05 10.01
N PRO A 77 2.84 22.99 10.58
CA PRO A 77 1.88 24.07 10.43
C PRO A 77 2.52 25.39 10.86
N PRO A 78 2.39 26.49 10.09
CA PRO A 78 2.90 27.79 10.51
C PRO A 78 2.18 28.27 11.78
N ASN A 79 2.83 29.14 12.56
CA ASN A 79 2.20 29.75 13.73
C ASN A 79 0.91 30.47 13.32
N GLY A 80 -0.18 30.17 14.04
CA GLY A 80 -1.49 30.74 13.73
C GLY A 80 -2.18 30.14 12.49
N TYR A 81 -1.75 28.97 12.01
CA TYR A 81 -2.46 28.28 10.91
C TYR A 81 -3.94 28.08 11.25
N VAL A 82 -4.81 28.64 10.41
CA VAL A 82 -6.27 28.67 10.62
C VAL A 82 -7.00 27.46 10.02
N GLY A 83 -6.34 26.68 9.17
CA GLY A 83 -6.92 25.49 8.55
C GLY A 83 -7.09 24.35 9.55
N ARG A 84 -8.04 23.45 9.28
CA ARG A 84 -8.38 22.35 10.19
C ARG A 84 -7.43 21.15 10.03
N ALA A 85 -6.80 21.00 8.87
CA ALA A 85 -5.93 19.87 8.58
C ALA A 85 -4.78 20.28 7.66
N PHE A 86 -3.76 20.95 8.21
CA PHE A 86 -2.59 21.47 7.48
C PHE A 86 -2.03 20.52 6.40
N TYR A 87 -1.80 19.25 6.77
CA TYR A 87 -1.22 18.27 5.84
C TYR A 87 -2.18 17.81 4.74
N ILE A 88 -3.48 17.99 4.92
CA ILE A 88 -4.50 17.75 3.90
C ILE A 88 -4.65 19.00 3.02
N ASP A 89 -4.84 20.15 3.64
CA ASP A 89 -5.22 21.39 2.99
C ASP A 89 -4.06 22.00 2.16
N GLU A 90 -2.81 21.87 2.61
CA GLU A 90 -1.64 22.51 1.98
C GLU A 90 -0.85 21.61 1.03
N PHE A 91 -1.26 20.36 0.82
CA PHE A 91 -0.54 19.40 -0.03
C PHE A 91 -1.45 18.73 -1.07
N THR A 92 -2.52 19.41 -1.47
CA THR A 92 -3.40 19.02 -2.57
C THR A 92 -2.68 19.12 -3.92
N ASP A 93 -3.17 18.41 -4.94
CA ASP A 93 -2.64 18.50 -6.31
C ASP A 93 -2.57 19.96 -6.81
N ALA A 94 -3.63 20.74 -6.57
CA ALA A 94 -3.69 22.15 -6.95
C ALA A 94 -2.61 23.01 -6.25
N LYS A 95 -2.29 22.72 -4.98
CA LYS A 95 -1.23 23.43 -4.25
C LYS A 95 0.16 23.00 -4.74
N LEU A 96 0.35 21.73 -5.09
CA LEU A 96 1.61 21.25 -5.67
C LEU A 96 1.84 21.85 -7.06
N ASP A 97 0.81 21.91 -7.91
CA ASP A 97 0.84 22.60 -9.20
C ASP A 97 1.16 24.09 -9.05
N ALA A 98 0.50 24.80 -8.12
CA ALA A 98 0.78 26.21 -7.87
C ALA A 98 2.25 26.47 -7.44
N ARG A 99 2.81 25.59 -6.58
CA ARG A 99 4.22 25.65 -6.20
C ARG A 99 5.15 25.40 -7.38
N TRP A 100 4.81 24.44 -8.24
CA TRP A 100 5.56 24.18 -9.46
C TRP A 100 5.54 25.38 -10.41
N ARG A 101 4.37 25.99 -10.67
CA ARG A 101 4.26 27.18 -11.51
C ARG A 101 5.11 28.35 -10.99
N ALA A 102 5.13 28.56 -9.67
CA ALA A 102 6.00 29.56 -9.06
C ALA A 102 7.49 29.23 -9.26
N CYS A 103 7.88 27.96 -9.07
CA CYS A 103 9.25 27.50 -9.32
C CYS A 103 9.65 27.62 -10.80
N LYS A 104 8.74 27.36 -11.73
CA LYS A 104 8.97 27.46 -13.18
C LYS A 104 9.25 28.90 -13.62
N ALA A 105 8.65 29.88 -12.95
CA ALA A 105 8.92 31.30 -13.18
C ALA A 105 10.28 31.77 -12.64
N ASP A 106 10.91 31.00 -11.73
CA ASP A 106 12.25 31.26 -11.19
C ASP A 106 13.29 30.41 -11.94
N THR A 107 14.24 31.05 -12.64
CA THR A 107 15.23 30.34 -13.47
C THR A 107 16.09 29.35 -12.67
N ALA A 108 16.49 29.70 -11.45
CA ALA A 108 17.34 28.85 -10.63
C ALA A 108 16.57 27.65 -10.08
N CYS A 109 15.32 27.87 -9.64
CA CYS A 109 14.43 26.81 -9.19
C CYS A 109 14.09 25.86 -10.34
N PHE A 110 13.62 26.39 -11.47
CA PHE A 110 13.29 25.59 -12.65
C PHE A 110 14.46 24.71 -13.08
N LYS A 111 15.65 25.30 -13.29
CA LYS A 111 16.84 24.54 -13.69
C LYS A 111 17.18 23.42 -12.72
N ARG A 112 17.06 23.67 -11.41
CA ARG A 112 17.35 22.66 -10.37
C ARG A 112 16.35 21.51 -10.45
N ILE A 113 15.05 21.79 -10.52
CA ILE A 113 13.99 20.79 -10.47
C ILE A 113 13.87 20.04 -11.81
N ASP A 114 13.95 20.73 -12.95
CA ASP A 114 13.96 20.10 -14.27
C ASP A 114 15.11 19.10 -14.40
N ALA A 115 16.33 19.47 -13.97
CA ALA A 115 17.44 18.53 -13.93
C ALA A 115 17.14 17.28 -13.08
N GLN A 116 16.31 17.37 -12.03
CA GLN A 116 15.86 16.18 -11.30
C GLN A 116 14.84 15.37 -12.09
N MET A 117 13.83 16.03 -12.70
CA MET A 117 12.82 15.37 -13.53
C MET A 117 13.47 14.60 -14.67
N GLN A 118 14.41 15.21 -15.40
CA GLN A 118 15.09 14.54 -16.51
C GLN A 118 15.86 13.30 -16.08
N ARG A 119 16.45 13.26 -14.87
CA ARG A 119 17.09 12.04 -14.33
C ARG A 119 16.10 10.90 -14.10
N TRP A 120 14.86 11.22 -13.75
CA TRP A 120 13.81 10.24 -13.54
C TRP A 120 13.17 9.77 -14.85
N LEU A 121 13.08 10.65 -15.84
CA LEU A 121 12.52 10.35 -17.16
C LEU A 121 13.51 9.67 -18.11
N ALA A 122 14.81 9.78 -17.84
CA ALA A 122 15.84 9.13 -18.64
C ALA A 122 15.48 7.65 -18.83
N PRO A 123 15.55 7.11 -20.06
CA PRO A 123 15.22 5.71 -20.30
C PRO A 123 16.04 4.85 -19.36
N ALA A 124 15.36 4.02 -18.56
CA ALA A 124 16.07 2.95 -17.86
C ALA A 124 16.77 2.13 -18.94
N GLY A 125 18.11 2.11 -18.94
CA GLY A 125 18.93 1.54 -20.00
C GLY A 125 18.43 0.17 -20.46
N THR A 126 18.52 -0.09 -21.77
CA THR A 126 18.17 -1.35 -22.49
C THR A 126 17.66 -2.47 -21.59
N ARG A 127 16.36 -2.42 -21.28
CA ARG A 127 15.70 -3.49 -20.53
C ARG A 127 15.53 -4.69 -21.46
N PRO A 128 15.94 -5.90 -21.05
CA PRO A 128 15.80 -7.07 -21.89
C PRO A 128 14.32 -7.38 -22.14
N ASN A 129 13.83 -7.09 -23.36
CA ASN A 129 12.63 -7.68 -23.96
C ASN A 129 11.34 -7.65 -23.10
N SER A 130 11.11 -6.58 -22.33
CA SER A 130 9.84 -6.40 -21.58
C SER A 130 8.69 -5.95 -22.47
N GLU A 131 8.99 -5.37 -23.64
CA GLU A 131 8.03 -4.97 -24.67
C GLU A 131 7.73 -6.14 -25.63
N GLY A 132 6.45 -6.36 -25.99
CA GLY A 132 6.02 -7.40 -26.94
C GLY A 132 5.50 -8.70 -26.31
N GLN A 133 5.30 -9.74 -27.12
CA GLN A 133 4.83 -11.06 -26.66
C GLN A 133 5.98 -11.87 -26.05
N ALA A 134 5.97 -12.03 -24.72
CA ALA A 134 6.89 -12.94 -24.04
C ALA A 134 6.37 -14.40 -24.12
N ASP A 135 7.30 -15.36 -24.19
CA ASP A 135 7.01 -16.76 -23.90
C ASP A 135 6.99 -16.96 -22.38
N LEU A 136 5.79 -17.16 -21.81
CA LEU A 136 5.60 -17.31 -20.36
C LEU A 136 6.37 -18.50 -19.78
N ARG A 137 6.76 -19.48 -20.60
CA ARG A 137 7.55 -20.64 -20.19
C ARG A 137 8.99 -20.30 -19.82
N ARG A 138 9.50 -19.15 -20.30
CA ARG A 138 10.86 -18.68 -20.02
C ARG A 138 10.96 -17.81 -18.77
N ILE A 139 9.83 -17.37 -18.23
CA ILE A 139 9.81 -16.62 -16.98
C ILE A 139 10.21 -17.57 -15.86
N ARG A 140 11.24 -17.21 -15.09
CA ARG A 140 11.68 -17.99 -13.93
C ARG A 140 10.47 -18.22 -13.01
N ARG A 141 10.37 -19.43 -12.45
CA ARG A 141 9.30 -19.86 -11.54
C ARG A 141 9.87 -20.05 -10.12
N PRO A 142 9.04 -20.16 -9.08
CA PRO A 142 9.51 -20.24 -7.69
C PRO A 142 10.62 -21.26 -7.42
N SER A 143 10.54 -22.45 -8.02
CA SER A 143 11.55 -23.51 -7.90
C SER A 143 12.96 -23.12 -8.37
N PHE A 144 13.09 -22.10 -9.23
CA PHE A 144 14.39 -21.58 -9.67
C PHE A 144 15.23 -21.03 -8.50
N PHE A 145 14.60 -20.35 -7.54
CA PHE A 145 15.31 -19.53 -6.55
C PHE A 145 15.88 -20.30 -5.36
N ARG A 146 15.52 -21.59 -5.19
CA ARG A 146 15.93 -22.43 -4.04
C ARG A 146 15.66 -21.74 -2.69
N GLU A 147 14.51 -21.05 -2.62
CA GLU A 147 13.99 -20.30 -1.47
C GLU A 147 12.69 -20.95 -0.98
N ALA A 148 12.16 -20.53 0.18
CA ALA A 148 10.89 -21.05 0.72
C ALA A 148 9.71 -20.90 -0.26
N ILE A 149 9.73 -19.87 -1.13
CA ILE A 149 8.74 -19.67 -2.19
C ILE A 149 8.62 -20.88 -3.15
N ALA A 150 9.68 -21.70 -3.28
CA ALA A 150 9.69 -22.90 -4.12
C ALA A 150 8.63 -23.94 -3.70
N GLU A 151 8.21 -23.95 -2.44
CA GLU A 151 7.13 -24.82 -1.94
C GLU A 151 5.79 -24.56 -2.65
N SER A 152 5.60 -23.36 -3.21
CA SER A 152 4.38 -22.98 -3.94
C SER A 152 4.38 -23.41 -5.41
N GLU A 153 5.49 -23.95 -5.95
CA GLU A 153 5.67 -24.25 -7.38
C GLU A 153 4.50 -25.00 -8.02
N ALA A 154 4.03 -26.07 -7.38
CA ALA A 154 2.95 -26.92 -7.88
C ALA A 154 1.59 -26.22 -7.99
N ARG A 155 1.45 -25.03 -7.39
CA ARG A 155 0.22 -24.21 -7.37
C ARG A 155 0.44 -22.81 -7.94
N THR A 156 1.56 -22.60 -8.63
CA THR A 156 1.91 -21.31 -9.23
C THR A 156 1.51 -21.27 -10.70
N TRP A 157 0.89 -20.16 -11.07
CA TRP A 157 0.59 -19.77 -12.44
C TRP A 157 1.48 -18.60 -12.84
N THR A 158 2.05 -18.63 -14.04
CA THR A 158 2.68 -17.44 -14.62
C THR A 158 1.62 -16.67 -15.38
N VAL A 159 1.42 -15.39 -15.07
CA VAL A 159 0.33 -14.58 -15.63
C VAL A 159 0.87 -13.41 -16.47
N GLU A 160 0.13 -13.05 -17.51
CA GLU A 160 0.33 -11.84 -18.31
C GLU A 160 -1.02 -11.16 -18.54
N PHE A 161 -1.11 -9.88 -18.18
CA PHE A 161 -2.27 -9.02 -18.39
C PHE A 161 -1.97 -7.97 -19.46
N THR A 162 -3.00 -7.50 -20.16
CA THR A 162 -2.87 -6.50 -21.22
C THR A 162 -3.54 -5.20 -20.80
N VAL A 163 -2.79 -4.12 -20.63
CA VAL A 163 -3.30 -2.81 -20.16
C VAL A 163 -2.95 -1.70 -21.16
N PRO A 164 -3.70 -0.60 -21.20
CA PRO A 164 -3.34 0.52 -22.07
C PRO A 164 -2.08 1.24 -21.56
N ARG A 165 -1.38 1.90 -22.49
CA ARG A 165 -0.35 2.90 -22.19
C ARG A 165 -0.93 4.02 -21.35
N ASP A 166 -0.13 4.55 -20.44
CA ASP A 166 -0.54 5.68 -19.60
C ASP A 166 -0.60 7.00 -20.42
N SER A 167 -1.11 8.08 -19.80
CA SER A 167 -1.21 9.37 -20.49
C SER A 167 0.15 9.95 -20.92
N PHE A 168 1.21 9.73 -20.13
CA PHE A 168 2.54 10.20 -20.50
C PHE A 168 3.04 9.46 -21.75
N GLU A 169 2.96 8.14 -21.75
CA GLU A 169 3.40 7.30 -22.86
C GLU A 169 2.61 7.59 -24.14
N ARG A 170 1.29 7.76 -24.05
CA ARG A 170 0.45 8.07 -25.22
C ARG A 170 0.65 9.49 -25.75
N GLU A 171 0.61 10.49 -24.87
CA GLU A 171 0.52 11.89 -25.29
C GLU A 171 1.88 12.54 -25.45
N THR A 172 2.89 12.09 -24.71
CA THR A 172 4.26 12.66 -24.75
C THR A 172 5.21 11.79 -25.56
N LEU A 173 5.15 10.46 -25.41
CA LEU A 173 6.02 9.53 -26.14
C LEU A 173 5.40 8.99 -27.43
N ASN A 174 4.12 9.30 -27.70
CA ASN A 174 3.37 8.83 -28.88
C ASN A 174 3.34 7.30 -29.03
N LEU A 175 3.28 6.58 -27.90
CA LEU A 175 3.17 5.13 -27.84
C LEU A 175 1.71 4.70 -27.69
N HIS A 176 1.20 3.88 -28.61
CA HIS A 176 -0.23 3.52 -28.68
C HIS A 176 -0.52 2.02 -28.61
N ASP A 177 0.52 1.19 -28.61
CA ASP A 177 0.39 -0.25 -28.41
C ASP A 177 0.00 -0.59 -26.96
N ALA A 178 -0.39 -1.83 -26.69
CA ALA A 178 -0.74 -2.23 -25.34
C ALA A 178 0.50 -2.63 -24.51
N VAL A 179 0.44 -2.35 -23.22
CA VAL A 179 1.45 -2.77 -22.23
C VAL A 179 1.10 -4.15 -21.68
N LYS A 180 2.13 -4.96 -21.42
CA LYS A 180 1.99 -6.28 -20.79
C LYS A 180 2.48 -6.25 -19.35
N LEU A 181 1.63 -6.61 -18.40
CA LEU A 181 1.99 -6.76 -16.99
C LEU A 181 2.17 -8.24 -16.67
N ARG A 182 3.28 -8.62 -16.03
CA ARG A 182 3.65 -10.03 -15.86
C ARG A 182 4.06 -10.36 -14.44
N GLY A 183 3.74 -11.58 -14.02
CA GLY A 183 4.11 -12.06 -12.70
C GLY A 183 3.61 -13.45 -12.40
N TRP A 184 3.35 -13.69 -11.13
CA TRP A 184 2.87 -14.96 -10.61
C TRP A 184 1.56 -14.81 -9.87
N TYR A 185 0.72 -15.84 -10.00
CA TYR A 185 -0.41 -16.09 -9.13
C TYR A 185 -0.16 -17.40 -8.38
N PHE A 186 -0.24 -17.35 -7.06
CA PHE A 186 -0.12 -18.51 -6.17
C PHE A 186 -1.50 -18.88 -5.66
N GLU A 187 -1.99 -20.08 -5.99
CA GLU A 187 -3.26 -20.55 -5.43
C GLU A 187 -3.09 -20.90 -3.95
N GLY A 188 -3.99 -20.37 -3.11
CA GLY A 188 -4.05 -20.61 -1.67
C GLY A 188 -4.85 -21.86 -1.33
N VAL A 189 -4.64 -22.39 -0.12
CA VAL A 189 -5.46 -23.51 0.42
C VAL A 189 -6.72 -23.04 1.16
N GLY A 190 -7.00 -21.74 1.16
CA GLY A 190 -8.05 -21.11 1.95
C GLY A 190 -7.56 -20.64 3.31
N VAL A 191 -7.97 -19.43 3.68
CA VAL A 191 -7.68 -18.78 4.96
C VAL A 191 -8.60 -19.35 6.03
N ASP A 192 -8.11 -19.58 7.23
CA ASP A 192 -8.95 -19.95 8.36
C ASP A 192 -9.95 -18.82 8.69
N ASP A 193 -11.25 -19.14 8.72
CA ASP A 193 -12.31 -18.16 8.99
C ASP A 193 -12.58 -17.94 10.49
N GLY A 194 -11.87 -18.66 11.37
CA GLY A 194 -12.05 -18.62 12.81
C GLY A 194 -13.32 -19.32 13.31
N ARG A 195 -14.05 -20.01 12.42
CA ARG A 195 -15.31 -20.73 12.68
C ARG A 195 -15.22 -22.20 12.29
N GLY A 196 -14.00 -22.70 12.06
CA GLY A 196 -13.73 -24.07 11.61
C GLY A 196 -13.85 -24.27 10.10
N GLY A 197 -14.09 -23.20 9.33
CA GLY A 197 -14.16 -23.22 7.87
C GLY A 197 -12.91 -22.62 7.22
N LYS A 198 -12.91 -22.65 5.87
CA LYS A 198 -11.90 -22.00 5.05
C LYS A 198 -12.56 -20.97 4.13
N LEU A 199 -11.98 -19.79 4.08
CA LEU A 199 -12.37 -18.67 3.24
C LEU A 199 -11.33 -18.49 2.13
N ARG A 200 -11.75 -18.55 0.86
CA ARG A 200 -10.89 -18.13 -0.24
C ARG A 200 -10.75 -16.61 -0.20
N ALA A 201 -9.53 -16.10 -0.28
CA ALA A 201 -9.24 -14.66 -0.26
C ALA A 201 -7.98 -14.38 -1.07
N LEU A 202 -7.91 -13.19 -1.70
CA LEU A 202 -6.81 -12.77 -2.55
C LEU A 202 -6.02 -11.63 -1.91
N VAL A 203 -4.70 -11.71 -1.98
CA VAL A 203 -3.80 -10.59 -1.73
C VAL A 203 -3.11 -10.20 -3.03
N ILE A 204 -3.21 -8.93 -3.42
CA ILE A 204 -2.48 -8.38 -4.58
C ILE A 204 -1.31 -7.55 -4.05
N MET A 205 -0.08 -7.98 -4.32
CA MET A 205 1.15 -7.40 -3.78
C MET A 205 2.00 -6.75 -4.88
N ALA A 206 2.26 -5.46 -4.77
CA ALA A 206 3.09 -4.69 -5.70
C ALA A 206 4.48 -4.37 -5.11
N SER A 207 5.54 -4.73 -5.84
CA SER A 207 6.93 -4.53 -5.40
C SER A 207 7.34 -3.05 -5.39
N GLY A 208 8.47 -2.78 -4.73
CA GLY A 208 9.09 -1.46 -4.65
C GLY A 208 9.73 -0.98 -5.94
N GLY A 209 10.43 0.14 -5.85
CA GLY A 209 11.08 0.74 -6.99
C GLY A 209 12.25 -0.07 -7.53
N GLY A 210 12.27 -0.38 -8.83
CA GLY A 210 13.30 -1.24 -9.40
C GLY A 210 13.15 -2.72 -9.03
N GLY A 211 12.11 -3.07 -8.26
CA GLY A 211 11.81 -4.44 -7.87
C GLY A 211 11.36 -5.25 -9.07
N GLN A 212 11.99 -6.40 -9.27
CA GLN A 212 11.67 -7.35 -10.33
C GLN A 212 11.45 -8.70 -9.68
N LEU A 213 10.22 -9.22 -9.76
CA LEU A 213 9.78 -10.46 -9.09
C LEU A 213 10.78 -11.61 -9.25
N THR A 214 11.38 -11.71 -10.45
CA THR A 214 12.28 -12.79 -10.84
C THR A 214 13.78 -12.44 -10.80
N ALA A 215 14.16 -11.29 -10.27
CA ALA A 215 15.56 -10.98 -10.02
C ALA A 215 16.10 -11.80 -8.84
N ASP A 216 17.34 -12.26 -8.98
CA ASP A 216 18.02 -13.09 -8.00
C ASP A 216 18.94 -12.21 -7.14
N ASP A 217 18.31 -11.38 -6.30
CA ASP A 217 18.99 -10.45 -5.39
C ASP A 217 18.36 -10.48 -3.99
N PRO A 218 19.10 -10.07 -2.94
CA PRO A 218 18.60 -10.10 -1.56
C PRO A 218 17.31 -9.29 -1.31
N PRO A 219 17.15 -8.04 -1.80
CA PRO A 219 15.87 -7.32 -1.70
C PRO A 219 14.67 -8.12 -2.24
N MET A 220 14.84 -8.76 -3.40
CA MET A 220 13.77 -9.55 -4.00
C MET A 220 13.53 -10.89 -3.30
N ARG A 221 14.53 -11.48 -2.64
CA ARG A 221 14.36 -12.63 -1.74
C ARG A 221 13.41 -12.29 -0.59
N TRP A 222 13.66 -11.21 0.14
CA TRP A 222 12.77 -10.78 1.23
C TRP A 222 11.34 -10.51 0.73
N TRP A 223 11.20 -9.91 -0.46
CA TRP A 223 9.88 -9.72 -1.07
C TRP A 223 9.17 -11.06 -1.32
N ARG A 224 9.85 -12.05 -1.92
CA ARG A 224 9.29 -13.38 -2.17
C ARG A 224 8.94 -14.13 -0.88
N GLU A 225 9.73 -13.99 0.19
CA GLU A 225 9.41 -14.56 1.50
C GLU A 225 8.07 -14.04 2.06
N ASN A 226 7.76 -12.76 1.86
CA ASN A 226 6.47 -12.19 2.27
C ASN A 226 5.29 -12.68 1.40
N LEU A 227 5.51 -12.88 0.10
CA LEU A 227 4.52 -13.53 -0.77
C LEU A 227 4.24 -14.97 -0.30
N GLN A 228 5.31 -15.71 0.03
CA GLN A 228 5.20 -17.08 0.55
C GLN A 228 4.46 -17.12 1.88
N ALA A 229 4.76 -16.22 2.82
CA ALA A 229 4.10 -16.18 4.13
C ALA A 229 2.58 -15.99 4.00
N LEU A 230 2.13 -15.15 3.05
CA LEU A 230 0.72 -14.99 2.73
C LEU A 230 0.12 -16.26 2.09
N ASN A 231 0.81 -16.91 1.15
CA ASN A 231 0.31 -18.14 0.53
C ASN A 231 0.23 -19.30 1.54
N GLN A 232 1.24 -19.48 2.39
CA GLN A 232 1.25 -20.47 3.48
C GLN A 232 0.12 -20.21 4.48
N ALA A 233 -0.28 -18.95 4.67
CA ALA A 233 -1.44 -18.58 5.48
C ALA A 233 -2.80 -18.89 4.83
N GLY A 234 -2.80 -19.42 3.60
CA GLY A 234 -3.99 -19.87 2.87
C GLY A 234 -4.52 -18.89 1.84
N PHE A 235 -3.89 -17.72 1.67
CA PHE A 235 -4.33 -16.73 0.68
C PHE A 235 -3.94 -17.15 -0.74
N ASP A 236 -4.82 -16.84 -1.68
CA ASP A 236 -4.40 -16.62 -3.05
C ASP A 236 -3.50 -15.37 -3.06
N VAL A 237 -2.38 -15.42 -3.77
CA VAL A 237 -1.45 -14.28 -3.84
C VAL A 237 -1.15 -13.95 -5.29
N LEU A 238 -1.42 -12.71 -5.71
CA LEU A 238 -1.04 -12.19 -7.00
C LEU A 238 0.07 -11.15 -6.83
N SER A 239 1.20 -11.36 -7.51
CA SER A 239 2.25 -10.34 -7.61
C SER A 239 2.74 -10.25 -9.04
N TYR A 240 2.75 -9.05 -9.57
CA TYR A 240 3.27 -8.75 -10.90
C TYR A 240 4.18 -7.54 -10.84
N ASP A 241 5.16 -7.51 -11.75
CA ASP A 241 6.01 -6.34 -11.89
C ASP A 241 5.15 -5.18 -12.40
N ARG A 242 5.29 -4.01 -11.79
CA ARG A 242 4.55 -2.81 -12.19
C ARG A 242 4.94 -2.41 -13.62
N ARG A 243 4.08 -1.68 -14.34
CA ARG A 243 4.47 -1.13 -15.66
C ARG A 243 5.81 -0.41 -15.56
N GLY A 244 6.65 -0.64 -16.56
CA GLY A 244 8.01 -0.14 -16.61
C GLY A 244 8.92 -0.72 -15.52
N GLU A 245 8.71 -1.95 -15.07
CA GLU A 245 9.65 -2.64 -14.17
C GLU A 245 9.76 -4.12 -14.59
N GLY A 246 10.96 -4.70 -14.40
CA GLY A 246 11.21 -6.13 -14.52
C GLY A 246 10.62 -6.79 -15.78
N LEU A 247 9.74 -7.77 -15.56
CA LEU A 247 9.08 -8.54 -16.62
C LEU A 247 8.04 -7.74 -17.40
N SER A 248 7.56 -6.62 -16.85
CA SER A 248 6.45 -5.87 -17.41
C SER A 248 6.92 -4.76 -18.35
N GLY A 249 6.17 -4.57 -19.43
CA GLY A 249 6.38 -3.47 -20.37
C GLY A 249 5.98 -2.12 -19.76
N GLY A 250 6.15 -1.05 -20.52
CA GLY A 250 5.91 0.34 -20.11
C GLY A 250 7.20 1.14 -20.18
N ALA A 251 7.13 2.34 -20.77
CA ALA A 251 8.28 3.23 -20.87
C ALA A 251 8.63 3.90 -19.53
N SER A 252 7.66 4.01 -18.61
CA SER A 252 7.85 4.66 -17.31
C SER A 252 7.39 3.81 -16.14
N ALA A 253 8.23 3.76 -15.10
CA ALA A 253 7.95 3.09 -13.83
C ALA A 253 7.31 4.02 -12.77
N LEU A 254 7.07 5.27 -13.13
CA LEU A 254 6.88 6.37 -12.19
C LEU A 254 5.42 6.75 -12.00
N HIS A 255 4.53 6.45 -12.94
CA HIS A 255 3.13 6.85 -12.83
C HIS A 255 2.37 5.93 -11.86
N THR A 256 2.51 6.16 -10.55
CA THR A 256 1.98 5.29 -9.50
C THR A 256 0.45 5.31 -9.44
N ARG A 257 -0.19 6.43 -9.80
CA ARG A 257 -1.66 6.49 -9.93
C ARG A 257 -2.18 5.53 -11.00
N GLU A 258 -1.57 5.52 -12.18
CA GLU A 258 -1.95 4.59 -13.25
C GLU A 258 -1.69 3.13 -12.85
N GLN A 259 -0.59 2.86 -12.13
CA GLN A 259 -0.33 1.54 -11.56
C GLN A 259 -1.41 1.11 -10.55
N GLY A 260 -2.05 2.07 -9.86
CA GLY A 260 -3.23 1.81 -9.04
C GLY A 260 -4.48 1.44 -9.87
N GLU A 261 -4.68 2.09 -11.02
CA GLU A 261 -5.77 1.75 -11.97
C GLU A 261 -5.58 0.34 -12.57
N ASP A 262 -4.32 -0.08 -12.78
CA ASP A 262 -4.00 -1.42 -13.28
C ASP A 262 -4.57 -2.54 -12.41
N VAL A 263 -4.71 -2.33 -11.10
CA VAL A 263 -5.32 -3.32 -10.19
C VAL A 263 -6.73 -3.69 -10.66
N PHE A 264 -7.55 -2.70 -11.03
CA PHE A 264 -8.93 -2.94 -11.44
C PHE A 264 -9.02 -3.58 -12.82
N ARG A 265 -8.12 -3.20 -13.74
CA ARG A 265 -8.00 -3.86 -15.06
C ARG A 265 -7.61 -5.31 -14.90
N VAL A 266 -6.63 -5.59 -14.04
CA VAL A 266 -6.19 -6.95 -13.73
C VAL A 266 -7.34 -7.77 -13.14
N LEU A 267 -8.10 -7.23 -12.19
CA LEU A 267 -9.27 -7.91 -11.63
C LEU A 267 -10.34 -8.22 -12.68
N GLU A 268 -10.66 -7.29 -13.59
CA GLU A 268 -11.59 -7.54 -14.72
C GLU A 268 -11.07 -8.66 -15.64
N GLN A 269 -9.76 -8.71 -15.88
CA GLN A 269 -9.14 -9.72 -16.74
C GLN A 269 -9.11 -11.10 -16.09
N LEU A 270 -8.94 -11.18 -14.78
CA LEU A 270 -9.07 -12.44 -14.04
C LEU A 270 -10.49 -13.04 -14.17
N GLU A 271 -11.53 -12.20 -14.21
CA GLU A 271 -12.90 -12.64 -14.43
C GLU A 271 -13.17 -13.00 -15.89
N SER A 272 -12.94 -12.05 -16.82
CA SER A 272 -13.37 -12.17 -18.21
C SER A 272 -12.41 -12.95 -19.09
N GLY A 273 -11.14 -13.02 -18.71
CA GLY A 273 -10.05 -13.56 -19.53
C GLY A 273 -9.61 -12.66 -20.68
N ARG A 274 -10.31 -11.55 -20.97
CA ARG A 274 -9.98 -10.66 -22.10
C ARG A 274 -8.66 -9.93 -21.84
N GLY A 275 -7.61 -10.26 -22.59
CA GLY A 275 -6.28 -9.68 -22.37
C GLY A 275 -5.42 -10.45 -21.36
N LEU A 276 -5.94 -11.56 -20.81
CA LEU A 276 -5.23 -12.47 -19.91
C LEU A 276 -4.63 -13.65 -20.69
N ARG A 277 -3.34 -13.90 -20.45
CA ARG A 277 -2.64 -15.15 -20.76
C ARG A 277 -2.12 -15.74 -19.46
N MET A 278 -2.20 -17.05 -19.28
CA MET A 278 -1.61 -17.72 -18.12
C MET A 278 -1.01 -19.07 -18.47
N LEU A 279 0.15 -19.36 -17.90
CA LEU A 279 0.77 -20.67 -17.93
C LEU A 279 0.40 -21.42 -16.65
N THR A 280 -0.22 -22.59 -16.80
CA THR A 280 -0.64 -23.45 -15.69
C THR A 280 0.56 -24.03 -14.93
N PRO A 281 0.36 -24.57 -13.72
CA PRO A 281 1.38 -25.38 -13.05
C PRO A 281 1.85 -26.58 -13.89
N SER A 282 0.97 -27.15 -14.73
CA SER A 282 1.28 -28.27 -15.64
C SER A 282 1.98 -27.84 -16.93
N GLY A 283 2.17 -26.54 -17.18
CA GLY A 283 2.83 -26.02 -18.38
C GLY A 283 1.92 -25.78 -19.61
N GLU A 284 0.61 -25.91 -19.43
CA GLU A 284 -0.39 -25.55 -20.44
C GLU A 284 -0.60 -24.04 -20.48
N LEU A 285 -0.70 -23.47 -21.68
CA LEU A 285 -0.95 -22.04 -21.89
C LEU A 285 -2.44 -21.82 -22.16
N LEU A 286 -3.09 -21.03 -21.32
CA LEU A 286 -4.47 -20.59 -21.48
C LEU A 286 -4.53 -19.10 -21.84
N GLU A 287 -5.48 -18.70 -22.67
CA GLU A 287 -5.68 -17.31 -23.10
C GLU A 287 -7.17 -17.00 -23.28
N GLY A 288 -7.56 -15.74 -23.09
CA GLY A 288 -8.91 -15.30 -23.41
C GLY A 288 -9.96 -15.98 -22.55
N SER A 289 -11.09 -16.36 -23.14
CA SER A 289 -12.17 -17.04 -22.42
C SER A 289 -11.77 -18.37 -21.78
N ALA A 290 -10.76 -19.08 -22.29
CA ALA A 290 -10.24 -20.29 -21.67
C ALA A 290 -9.52 -20.01 -20.34
N ALA A 291 -8.99 -18.79 -20.20
CA ALA A 291 -8.33 -18.29 -19.01
C ALA A 291 -9.30 -17.62 -18.00
N GLY A 292 -10.37 -17.01 -18.48
CA GLY A 292 -11.34 -16.29 -17.64
C GLY A 292 -11.90 -17.13 -16.48
N GLY A 293 -11.91 -16.57 -15.28
CA GLY A 293 -12.47 -17.19 -14.07
C GLY A 293 -11.66 -18.35 -13.48
N ARG A 294 -10.62 -18.85 -14.18
CA ARG A 294 -9.82 -20.01 -13.74
C ARG A 294 -9.15 -19.77 -12.38
N LEU A 295 -8.51 -18.62 -12.22
CA LEU A 295 -7.82 -18.25 -10.98
C LEU A 295 -8.78 -17.80 -9.88
N LEU A 296 -10.04 -17.53 -10.21
CA LEU A 296 -11.05 -17.14 -9.22
C LEU A 296 -11.91 -18.32 -8.75
N ALA A 297 -11.61 -19.54 -9.22
CA ALA A 297 -12.37 -20.77 -8.95
C ALA A 297 -13.89 -20.60 -9.10
N GLY A 298 -14.30 -19.97 -10.20
CA GLY A 298 -15.72 -19.72 -10.51
C GLY A 298 -16.37 -18.61 -9.69
N MET A 299 -15.64 -17.95 -8.78
CA MET A 299 -16.08 -16.70 -8.17
C MET A 299 -15.80 -15.52 -9.10
N THR A 300 -16.53 -14.43 -8.91
CA THR A 300 -16.18 -13.11 -9.45
C THR A 300 -15.25 -12.39 -8.47
N ALA A 301 -14.37 -11.54 -8.99
CA ALA A 301 -13.49 -10.68 -8.22
C ALA A 301 -14.27 -9.84 -7.21
N ASN A 302 -15.52 -9.43 -7.48
CA ASN A 302 -16.35 -8.70 -6.52
C ASN A 302 -16.93 -9.56 -5.35
N ARG A 303 -16.73 -10.87 -5.37
CA ARG A 303 -17.17 -11.81 -4.32
C ARG A 303 -16.03 -12.30 -3.45
N LEU A 304 -14.79 -12.21 -3.93
CA LEU A 304 -13.59 -12.66 -3.22
C LEU A 304 -13.11 -11.56 -2.27
N PRO A 305 -12.90 -11.81 -0.97
CA PRO A 305 -12.23 -10.84 -0.10
C PRO A 305 -10.83 -10.52 -0.64
N ILE A 306 -10.53 -9.24 -0.86
CA ILE A 306 -9.26 -8.77 -1.43
C ILE A 306 -8.51 -7.90 -0.41
N VAL A 307 -7.22 -8.14 -0.24
CA VAL A 307 -6.30 -7.20 0.42
C VAL A 307 -5.34 -6.68 -0.64
N LEU A 308 -5.17 -5.36 -0.71
CA LEU A 308 -4.18 -4.74 -1.59
C LEU A 308 -2.92 -4.45 -0.79
N GLY A 309 -1.74 -4.68 -1.34
CA GLY A 309 -0.50 -4.46 -0.63
C GLY A 309 0.63 -3.98 -1.51
N GLY A 310 1.58 -3.26 -0.91
CA GLY A 310 2.73 -2.79 -1.64
C GLY A 310 3.86 -2.30 -0.76
N TYR A 311 5.08 -2.43 -1.29
CA TYR A 311 6.32 -1.95 -0.66
C TYR A 311 6.85 -0.71 -1.38
N SER A 312 7.29 0.31 -0.64
CA SER A 312 7.93 1.50 -1.21
C SER A 312 7.06 2.16 -2.31
N ARG A 313 7.52 2.29 -3.55
CA ARG A 313 6.69 2.77 -4.69
C ARG A 313 5.42 1.95 -4.89
N GLY A 314 5.43 0.64 -4.64
CA GLY A 314 4.23 -0.20 -4.67
C GLY A 314 3.17 0.25 -3.66
N SER A 315 3.59 0.76 -2.49
CA SER A 315 2.65 1.30 -1.50
C SER A 315 1.92 2.56 -1.99
N MET A 316 2.54 3.36 -2.87
CA MET A 316 1.88 4.50 -3.53
C MET A 316 0.77 4.03 -4.45
N SER A 317 1.07 3.02 -5.29
CA SER A 317 0.10 2.44 -6.22
C SER A 317 -1.06 1.77 -5.47
N THR A 318 -0.77 1.07 -4.36
CA THR A 318 -1.79 0.55 -3.43
C THR A 318 -2.66 1.67 -2.86
N ALA A 319 -2.06 2.77 -2.39
CA ALA A 319 -2.81 3.90 -1.84
C ALA A 319 -3.70 4.57 -2.89
N TRP A 320 -3.22 4.69 -4.14
CA TRP A 320 -4.03 5.17 -5.25
C TRP A 320 -5.18 4.23 -5.60
N ALA A 321 -4.95 2.91 -5.63
CA ALA A 321 -6.01 1.94 -5.84
C ALA A 321 -7.10 2.02 -4.75
N MET A 322 -6.69 2.15 -3.48
CA MET A 322 -7.63 2.34 -2.37
C MET A 322 -8.41 3.66 -2.49
N THR A 323 -7.74 4.75 -2.86
CA THR A 323 -8.38 6.06 -3.10
C THR A 323 -9.38 5.98 -4.24
N ARG A 324 -8.99 5.38 -5.36
CA ARG A 324 -9.85 5.15 -6.52
C ARG A 324 -11.09 4.33 -6.17
N ASN A 325 -10.96 3.35 -5.27
CA ASN A 325 -12.06 2.50 -4.81
C ASN A 325 -12.99 3.24 -3.83
N PHE A 326 -12.46 3.81 -2.75
CA PHE A 326 -13.27 4.29 -1.63
C PHE A 326 -13.61 5.80 -1.69
N VAL A 327 -12.89 6.56 -2.51
CA VAL A 327 -13.03 8.01 -2.60
C VAL A 327 -13.65 8.43 -3.93
N ASP A 328 -13.05 7.99 -5.04
CA ASP A 328 -13.42 8.47 -6.37
C ASP A 328 -14.63 7.75 -6.98
N ALA A 329 -14.86 6.48 -6.63
CA ALA A 329 -16.00 5.70 -7.13
C ALA A 329 -16.80 5.04 -6.00
N PRO A 330 -17.82 5.71 -5.44
CA PRO A 330 -18.60 5.18 -4.31
C PRO A 330 -19.39 3.87 -4.56
N GLN A 331 -19.35 3.29 -5.76
CA GLN A 331 -19.91 1.96 -6.08
C GLN A 331 -18.84 0.86 -6.20
N ALA A 332 -17.63 1.11 -5.69
CA ALA A 332 -16.51 0.22 -5.91
C ALA A 332 -16.57 -1.10 -5.13
N LEU A 333 -15.54 -1.93 -5.34
CA LEU A 333 -15.43 -3.30 -4.83
C LEU A 333 -15.41 -3.30 -3.29
N ALA A 334 -16.58 -3.42 -2.67
CA ALA A 334 -16.77 -3.47 -1.20
C ALA A 334 -16.14 -4.72 -0.55
N ASN A 335 -15.72 -5.67 -1.38
CA ASN A 335 -14.97 -6.85 -1.02
C ASN A 335 -13.45 -6.59 -0.95
N ILE A 336 -12.94 -5.40 -1.30
CA ILE A 336 -11.61 -4.96 -0.86
C ILE A 336 -11.68 -4.66 0.63
N LYS A 337 -10.90 -5.39 1.43
CA LYS A 337 -10.98 -5.43 2.89
C LYS A 337 -9.90 -4.66 3.61
N GLY A 338 -8.84 -4.24 2.92
CA GLY A 338 -7.82 -3.39 3.52
C GLY A 338 -6.58 -3.24 2.67
N ALA A 339 -5.63 -2.48 3.22
CA ALA A 339 -4.33 -2.20 2.61
C ALA A 339 -3.15 -2.70 3.46
N ILE A 340 -2.10 -3.22 2.84
CA ILE A 340 -0.79 -3.49 3.45
C ILE A 340 0.21 -2.49 2.87
N LEU A 341 0.75 -1.59 3.70
CA LEU A 341 1.61 -0.50 3.29
C LEU A 341 2.98 -0.64 3.94
N LEU A 342 3.97 -1.15 3.20
CA LEU A 342 5.32 -1.38 3.70
C LEU A 342 6.26 -0.27 3.23
N SER A 343 7.00 0.34 4.16
CA SER A 343 7.82 1.53 3.96
C SER A 343 7.09 2.59 3.14
N SER A 344 5.93 3.00 3.66
CA SER A 344 4.90 3.69 2.88
C SER A 344 5.26 5.13 2.51
N PHE A 345 4.59 5.61 1.46
CA PHE A 345 4.47 7.03 1.05
C PHE A 345 3.00 7.51 1.01
N ALA A 346 2.07 6.73 1.57
CA ALA A 346 0.64 6.89 1.39
C ALA A 346 0.03 8.11 2.10
N SER A 347 0.75 8.74 3.03
CA SER A 347 0.30 9.95 3.74
C SER A 347 0.55 11.22 2.93
N GLY A 348 1.26 11.09 1.81
CA GLY A 348 1.45 12.12 0.80
C GLY A 348 2.57 13.13 1.09
N ALA A 349 2.72 14.06 0.16
CA ALA A 349 3.76 15.09 0.07
C ALA A 349 3.94 15.99 1.32
N GLY A 350 2.97 15.99 2.24
CA GLY A 350 3.05 16.75 3.49
C GLY A 350 4.00 16.16 4.53
N TYR A 351 4.18 14.84 4.51
CA TYR A 351 4.88 14.09 5.56
C TYR A 351 6.30 13.66 5.19
N LEU A 352 6.95 14.43 4.32
CA LEU A 352 8.35 14.19 3.98
C LEU A 352 9.26 14.35 5.21
N PRO A 353 10.22 13.42 5.41
CA PRO A 353 11.23 13.56 6.45
C PRO A 353 12.06 14.84 6.31
N ASP A 354 12.49 15.39 7.46
CA ASP A 354 13.40 16.53 7.54
C ASP A 354 14.82 16.14 7.12
N ALA A 355 15.04 16.12 5.80
CA ALA A 355 16.33 15.77 5.21
C ALA A 355 16.60 16.60 3.94
N PRO A 356 17.84 17.13 3.75
CA PRO A 356 18.17 17.98 2.61
C PRO A 356 17.94 17.31 1.24
N ASP A 357 18.19 16.01 1.14
CA ASP A 357 18.02 15.23 -0.10
C ASP A 357 16.56 15.07 -0.53
N LEU A 358 15.61 15.44 0.34
CA LEU A 358 14.17 15.30 0.13
C LEU A 358 13.43 16.63 0.00
N ALA A 359 14.10 17.76 0.21
CA ALA A 359 13.47 19.08 0.32
C ALA A 359 12.66 19.48 -0.93
N ASP A 360 13.09 19.03 -2.11
CA ASP A 360 12.51 19.36 -3.41
C ASP A 360 11.40 18.38 -3.86
N ARG A 361 11.09 17.31 -3.11
CA ARG A 361 10.13 16.27 -3.56
C ARG A 361 8.75 16.80 -3.90
N ASN A 362 8.28 17.86 -3.21
CA ASN A 362 6.97 18.45 -3.50
C ASN A 362 6.96 19.20 -4.84
N LEU A 363 8.07 19.87 -5.17
CA LEU A 363 8.24 20.53 -6.46
C LEU A 363 8.42 19.48 -7.57
N LEU A 364 9.19 18.42 -7.30
CA LEU A 364 9.33 17.29 -8.21
C LEU A 364 7.96 16.64 -8.50
N ALA A 365 7.14 16.39 -7.48
CA ALA A 365 5.81 15.81 -7.66
C ALA A 365 4.89 16.71 -8.51
N GLY A 366 4.85 18.01 -8.21
CA GLY A 366 4.08 18.99 -8.99
C GLY A 366 4.57 19.10 -10.44
N GLY A 367 5.88 19.18 -10.65
CA GLY A 367 6.49 19.28 -11.98
C GLY A 367 6.28 18.03 -12.84
N MET A 368 6.47 16.84 -12.28
CA MET A 368 6.22 15.58 -13.00
C MET A 368 4.75 15.46 -13.44
N ALA A 369 3.81 15.88 -12.60
CA ALA A 369 2.40 15.89 -12.95
C ALA A 369 2.07 16.95 -14.02
N ALA A 370 2.57 18.18 -13.87
CA ALA A 370 2.25 19.30 -14.75
C ALA A 370 2.91 19.18 -16.14
N GLU A 371 4.19 18.82 -16.20
CA GLU A 371 4.96 18.79 -17.45
C GLU A 371 4.85 17.45 -18.18
N HIS A 372 4.72 16.36 -17.43
CA HIS A 372 4.79 15.00 -17.98
C HIS A 372 3.53 14.19 -17.75
N ARG A 373 2.50 14.71 -17.06
CA ARG A 373 1.30 13.95 -16.69
C ARG A 373 1.63 12.68 -15.90
N ILE A 374 2.74 12.67 -15.16
CA ILE A 374 3.15 11.55 -14.32
C ILE A 374 2.81 11.92 -12.88
N VAL A 375 1.77 11.28 -12.34
CA VAL A 375 1.50 11.33 -10.89
C VAL A 375 2.45 10.36 -10.21
N PHE A 376 3.62 10.88 -9.80
CA PHE A 376 4.67 10.08 -9.20
C PHE A 376 4.44 9.83 -7.70
N TYR A 377 4.41 10.89 -6.90
CA TYR A 377 4.14 10.81 -5.46
C TYR A 377 2.67 11.09 -5.17
N PRO A 378 2.07 10.44 -4.16
CA PRO A 378 0.75 10.83 -3.67
C PRO A 378 0.72 12.27 -3.17
N SER A 379 -0.31 13.01 -3.57
CA SER A 379 -0.72 14.23 -2.87
C SER A 379 -1.51 13.87 -1.61
N SER A 380 -2.02 14.89 -0.91
CA SER A 380 -2.86 14.69 0.26
C SER A 380 -4.19 13.98 -0.01
N ALA A 381 -4.59 13.79 -1.28
CA ALA A 381 -5.84 13.10 -1.63
C ALA A 381 -5.94 11.70 -1.02
N THR A 382 -4.83 10.96 -1.01
CA THR A 382 -4.74 9.62 -0.40
C THR A 382 -5.02 9.68 1.10
N LEU A 383 -4.26 10.49 1.84
CA LEU A 383 -4.46 10.70 3.27
C LEU A 383 -5.88 11.20 3.61
N ALA A 384 -6.41 12.12 2.81
CA ALA A 384 -7.72 12.73 3.05
C ALA A 384 -8.89 11.72 2.96
N GLY A 385 -8.70 10.62 2.22
CA GLY A 385 -9.73 9.59 2.03
C GLY A 385 -9.54 8.32 2.87
N MET A 386 -8.50 8.24 3.70
CA MET A 386 -8.21 7.05 4.52
C MET A 386 -9.28 6.78 5.59
N ASP A 387 -10.08 7.77 5.96
CA ASP A 387 -11.25 7.60 6.84
C ASP A 387 -12.32 6.68 6.25
N ARG A 388 -12.29 6.47 4.94
CA ARG A 388 -13.20 5.56 4.21
C ARG A 388 -12.59 4.17 4.00
N TRP A 389 -11.33 3.95 4.36
CA TRP A 389 -10.67 2.66 4.13
C TRP A 389 -11.07 1.68 5.23
N PRO A 390 -11.43 0.44 4.89
CA PRO A 390 -11.94 -0.52 5.88
C PRO A 390 -10.87 -0.95 6.89
N ALA A 391 -9.62 -1.11 6.48
CA ALA A 391 -8.51 -1.55 7.32
C ALA A 391 -7.17 -1.19 6.68
N ALA A 392 -6.12 -1.04 7.49
CA ALA A 392 -4.76 -0.86 6.96
C ALA A 392 -3.66 -1.35 7.92
N PHE A 393 -2.63 -1.97 7.37
CA PHE A 393 -1.41 -2.35 8.04
C PHE A 393 -0.24 -1.50 7.55
N PHE A 394 0.62 -1.09 8.48
CA PHE A 394 1.80 -0.30 8.17
C PHE A 394 3.05 -0.99 8.71
N GLY A 395 4.04 -1.20 7.84
CA GLY A 395 5.39 -1.62 8.22
C GLY A 395 6.37 -0.50 7.97
N LYS A 396 7.15 -0.06 8.96
CA LYS A 396 8.02 1.11 8.76
C LYS A 396 9.29 1.15 9.59
N GLY A 397 10.38 1.63 8.98
CA GLY A 397 11.61 1.93 9.67
C GLY A 397 11.50 3.26 10.41
N LEU A 398 12.09 3.38 11.60
CA LEU A 398 12.03 4.62 12.39
C LEU A 398 12.74 5.81 11.72
N TRP A 399 13.73 5.56 10.85
CA TRP A 399 14.39 6.58 10.04
C TRP A 399 14.20 6.35 8.54
N ASP A 400 13.00 5.91 8.18
CA ASP A 400 12.58 5.77 6.79
C ASP A 400 12.56 7.13 6.05
N ARG A 401 13.26 7.19 4.91
CA ARG A 401 13.39 8.39 4.06
C ARG A 401 12.19 8.67 3.14
N ALA A 402 11.23 7.76 3.02
CA ALA A 402 10.09 7.90 2.14
C ALA A 402 9.08 8.91 2.67
N GLU A 403 8.69 8.66 3.91
CA GLU A 403 7.65 9.33 4.68
C GLU A 403 8.09 9.24 6.13
N SER A 404 7.88 10.31 6.88
CA SER A 404 8.16 10.34 8.32
C SER A 404 7.21 9.44 9.11
N LEU A 405 7.62 9.05 10.32
CA LEU A 405 6.77 8.23 11.18
C LEU A 405 5.47 8.95 11.56
N GLU A 406 5.49 10.28 11.73
CA GLU A 406 4.26 11.05 12.00
C GLU A 406 3.24 10.96 10.85
N GLY A 407 3.71 10.83 9.60
CA GLY A 407 2.82 10.60 8.46
C GLY A 407 2.06 9.29 8.60
N THR A 408 2.78 8.21 8.87
CA THR A 408 2.19 6.89 9.06
C THR A 408 1.23 6.85 10.26
N ILE A 409 1.53 7.58 11.34
CA ILE A 409 0.59 7.76 12.45
C ILE A 409 -0.66 8.52 12.01
N ALA A 410 -0.51 9.61 11.26
CA ALA A 410 -1.64 10.37 10.74
C ALA A 410 -2.53 9.55 9.80
N ALA A 411 -1.95 8.68 8.99
CA ALA A 411 -2.66 7.70 8.19
C ALA A 411 -3.39 6.68 9.09
N TYR A 412 -2.68 6.05 10.02
CA TYR A 412 -3.24 5.08 10.97
C TYR A 412 -4.43 5.65 11.75
N ASP A 413 -4.36 6.89 12.22
CA ASP A 413 -5.42 7.51 13.01
C ASP A 413 -6.71 7.73 12.25
N ARG A 414 -6.63 7.82 10.91
CA ARG A 414 -7.81 7.95 10.05
C ARG A 414 -8.52 6.63 9.80
N ILE A 415 -7.82 5.50 9.84
CA ILE A 415 -8.41 4.20 9.53
C ILE A 415 -9.44 3.82 10.62
N PRO A 416 -10.73 3.60 10.28
CA PRO A 416 -11.78 3.27 11.25
C PRO A 416 -11.75 1.80 11.72
N GLY A 417 -11.35 0.86 10.86
CA GLY A 417 -11.39 -0.58 11.17
C GLY A 417 -10.06 -1.15 11.63
N ALA A 418 -9.81 -2.42 11.30
CA ALA A 418 -8.61 -3.12 11.74
C ALA A 418 -7.34 -2.39 11.27
N LYS A 419 -6.41 -2.17 12.19
CA LYS A 419 -5.17 -1.47 11.90
C LYS A 419 -4.04 -1.82 12.84
N GLU A 420 -2.82 -1.81 12.32
CA GLU A 420 -1.60 -2.02 13.09
C GLU A 420 -0.43 -1.26 12.43
N ILE A 421 0.47 -0.72 13.25
CA ILE A 421 1.78 -0.24 12.81
C ILE A 421 2.83 -1.16 13.44
N VAL A 422 3.71 -1.70 12.60
CA VAL A 422 4.93 -2.38 13.02
C VAL A 422 6.11 -1.51 12.65
N VAL A 423 6.87 -1.12 13.66
CA VAL A 423 8.13 -0.37 13.48
C VAL A 423 9.35 -1.22 13.79
N ALA A 424 10.44 -0.92 13.10
CA ALA A 424 11.76 -1.48 13.34
C ALA A 424 12.79 -0.36 13.48
N ARG A 425 13.87 -0.62 14.23
CA ARG A 425 15.05 0.25 14.25
C ARG A 425 15.80 0.06 12.94
N GLY A 426 15.26 0.66 11.89
CA GLY A 426 15.70 0.44 10.53
C GLY A 426 15.39 1.59 9.59
N ALA A 427 15.98 1.47 8.40
CA ALA A 427 15.88 2.41 7.31
C ALA A 427 14.64 2.16 6.42
N HIS A 428 14.55 2.79 5.25
CA HIS A 428 13.48 2.52 4.29
C HIS A 428 13.54 1.09 3.73
N SER A 429 14.76 0.62 3.47
CA SER A 429 15.09 -0.71 2.97
C SER A 429 14.82 -1.80 4.01
N ILE A 430 13.62 -2.40 3.98
CA ILE A 430 13.21 -3.43 4.96
C ILE A 430 14.11 -4.65 4.92
N GLU A 431 14.61 -5.00 3.73
CA GLU A 431 15.54 -6.11 3.53
C GLU A 431 16.87 -5.97 4.30
N THR A 432 17.18 -4.76 4.79
CA THR A 432 18.37 -4.47 5.60
C THR A 432 18.11 -4.49 7.11
N TRP A 433 16.85 -4.65 7.53
CA TRP A 433 16.51 -4.69 8.95
C TRP A 433 17.02 -5.96 9.61
N ALA A 434 17.10 -5.97 10.94
CA ALA A 434 17.40 -7.18 11.69
C ALA A 434 16.41 -8.30 11.34
N ALA A 435 16.91 -9.54 11.23
CA ALA A 435 16.08 -10.68 10.82
C ALA A 435 14.87 -10.91 11.76
N ALA A 436 15.00 -10.58 13.04
CA ALA A 436 13.89 -10.63 14.00
C ALA A 436 12.78 -9.62 13.66
N ASP A 437 13.14 -8.41 13.23
CA ASP A 437 12.17 -7.41 12.80
C ASP A 437 11.51 -7.77 11.46
N GLN A 438 12.28 -8.34 10.52
CA GLN A 438 11.71 -8.85 9.26
C GLN A 438 10.68 -9.96 9.51
N ARG A 439 11.01 -10.93 10.39
CA ARG A 439 10.09 -12.01 10.78
C ARG A 439 8.84 -11.46 11.47
N ARG A 440 9.03 -10.58 12.46
CA ARG A 440 7.91 -9.92 13.15
C ARG A 440 7.01 -9.20 12.15
N LEU A 441 7.57 -8.40 11.26
CA LEU A 441 6.81 -7.70 10.23
C LEU A 441 5.95 -8.67 9.41
N SER A 442 6.54 -9.77 8.93
CA SER A 442 5.85 -10.78 8.11
C SER A 442 4.71 -11.46 8.89
N GLU A 443 4.97 -11.90 10.12
CA GLU A 443 3.97 -12.51 11.01
C GLU A 443 2.79 -11.57 11.28
N ARG A 444 3.08 -10.30 11.59
CA ARG A 444 2.06 -9.29 11.87
C ARG A 444 1.27 -8.91 10.62
N MET A 445 1.92 -8.84 9.46
CA MET A 445 1.27 -8.62 8.16
C MET A 445 0.25 -9.73 7.86
N VAL A 446 0.65 -11.00 8.04
CA VAL A 446 -0.25 -12.15 7.88
C VAL A 446 -1.42 -12.09 8.88
N ALA A 447 -1.15 -11.78 10.15
CA ALA A 447 -2.18 -11.67 11.18
C ALA A 447 -3.21 -10.59 10.82
N PHE A 448 -2.75 -9.42 10.35
CA PHE A 448 -3.63 -8.37 9.84
C PHE A 448 -4.46 -8.84 8.65
N ALA A 449 -3.84 -9.45 7.65
CA ALA A 449 -4.53 -9.89 6.43
C ALA A 449 -5.68 -10.84 6.77
N LYS A 450 -5.45 -11.80 7.70
CA LYS A 450 -6.49 -12.72 8.19
C LYS A 450 -7.65 -11.97 8.85
N VAL A 451 -7.35 -11.03 9.73
CA VAL A 451 -8.36 -10.20 10.42
C VAL A 451 -9.17 -9.38 9.42
N ALA A 452 -8.52 -8.77 8.42
CA ALA A 452 -9.19 -7.96 7.42
C ALA A 452 -10.21 -8.78 6.61
N VAL A 453 -9.84 -9.97 6.14
CA VAL A 453 -10.73 -10.79 5.30
C VAL A 453 -11.83 -11.51 6.08
N THR A 454 -11.61 -11.78 7.37
CA THR A 454 -12.62 -12.38 8.26
C THR A 454 -13.55 -11.35 8.92
N GLY A 455 -13.33 -10.05 8.67
CA GLY A 455 -14.17 -8.97 9.19
C GLY A 455 -13.90 -8.62 10.66
N GLY A 456 -12.75 -9.00 11.21
CA GLY A 456 -12.33 -8.59 12.54
C GLY A 456 -11.93 -7.11 12.59
N THR A 457 -11.99 -6.50 13.77
CA THR A 457 -11.71 -5.07 13.97
C THR A 457 -10.41 -4.80 14.74
N ARG A 458 -9.76 -5.83 15.26
CA ARG A 458 -8.50 -5.73 16.02
C ARG A 458 -7.55 -6.84 15.59
N VAL A 459 -6.27 -6.50 15.46
CA VAL A 459 -5.23 -7.50 15.16
C VAL A 459 -4.72 -8.10 16.47
N PRO A 460 -4.95 -9.40 16.75
CA PRO A 460 -4.54 -10.02 18.01
C PRO A 460 -3.03 -9.94 18.21
N GLY A 461 -2.58 -9.57 19.41
CA GLY A 461 -1.15 -9.44 19.75
C GLY A 461 -0.46 -8.18 19.23
N ALA A 462 -1.21 -7.22 18.66
CA ALA A 462 -0.65 -5.91 18.34
C ALA A 462 -0.16 -5.22 19.62
N ARG A 463 1.05 -4.64 19.57
CA ARG A 463 1.62 -3.91 20.72
C ARG A 463 0.87 -2.59 20.90
N PRO A 464 0.31 -2.27 22.09
CA PRO A 464 -0.36 -1.00 22.32
C PRO A 464 0.65 0.15 22.37
N TRP A 465 0.21 1.33 21.97
CA TRP A 465 0.96 2.59 22.04
C TRP A 465 -0.02 3.77 21.99
N SER A 466 0.30 4.83 22.71
CA SER A 466 -0.52 6.04 22.85
C SER A 466 0.15 7.29 22.30
N ASP A 467 1.47 7.28 22.13
CA ASP A 467 2.24 8.37 21.54
C ASP A 467 3.41 7.86 20.68
N LEU A 468 4.18 8.82 20.14
CA LEU A 468 5.32 8.54 19.26
C LEU A 468 6.47 7.81 19.98
N ARG A 469 6.68 8.08 21.28
CA ARG A 469 7.73 7.43 22.09
C ARG A 469 7.36 5.98 22.34
N GLU A 470 6.13 5.72 22.77
CA GLU A 470 5.63 4.36 22.99
C GLU A 470 5.64 3.55 21.69
N LEU A 471 5.27 4.15 20.55
CA LEU A 471 5.38 3.48 19.25
C LEU A 471 6.83 3.12 18.93
N ALA A 472 7.78 4.06 19.08
CA ALA A 472 9.20 3.81 18.86
C ALA A 472 9.74 2.71 19.79
N ALA A 473 9.25 2.66 21.05
CA ALA A 473 9.58 1.63 22.01
C ALA A 473 9.04 0.24 21.62
N THR A 474 8.06 0.16 20.70
CA THR A 474 7.61 -1.14 20.18
C THR A 474 8.57 -1.76 19.16
N ALA A 475 9.60 -1.04 18.68
CA ALA A 475 10.63 -1.63 17.83
C ALA A 475 11.45 -2.66 18.62
N THR A 476 11.83 -3.77 17.99
CA THR A 476 12.63 -4.79 18.67
C THR A 476 14.04 -4.23 18.93
N SER A 477 14.64 -4.60 20.05
CA SER A 477 16.07 -4.40 20.27
C SER A 477 16.84 -5.21 19.20
N PRO A 478 17.89 -4.64 18.58
CA PRO A 478 18.66 -5.32 17.56
C PRO A 478 19.40 -6.55 18.10
#